data_AF-A0A9N9SRJ0-F1
#
_entry.id   AF-A0A9N9SRJ0-F1
#
_cell.length_a   1.000
_cell.length_b   1.000
_cell.length_c   1.000
_cell.angle_alpha   90.00
_cell.angle_beta   90.00
_cell.angle_gamma   90.00
#
_symmetry.space_group_name_H-M   'P 1'
#
loop_
_entity.id
_entity.type
_entity.pdbx_description
1 polymer ?
#
loop_
_entity_poly.entity_id
_entity_poly.type
_entity_poly.pdbx_seq_one_letter_code
_entity_poly.pdbx_strand_id
1 'polypeptide(L)'
;MFTGTIRIKVCEAQSLRPTDCSMRYTFGKPDEQLLDPYVTIAVDDIHVAQSTSKQKTCDPVWNEYFEHQVENAKTLTLTVFHDAAIPPDVFVANVSILFEDLLNRERDESDFWVDLEPKGRLHIRIDLRRTSKEYGGKPREFKERQGFNRRRGAMRRRVHQVNGHKFMATFLRQPTFCSHCRDFIWGLGKQGYQCQVCTCVVHKRCHHTVVTKCPGMQDESSSQHQSTGFNVNVPHRFVVHSYKRFTFCDHCGSLLYGLIRQGLQCEACSLNVHKRCQKNVANNCGINTKQMAEILTQIGKYR
;
A
#
# COMPACT_ATOMS: atom_id res chain seq x y z
N MET A 1 16.53 -13.63 -10.34
CA MET A 1 16.08 -14.56 -9.26
C MET A 1 17.27 -14.96 -8.38
N PHE A 2 17.09 -15.11 -7.06
CA PHE A 2 18.15 -15.43 -6.09
C PHE A 2 17.82 -16.66 -5.23
N THR A 3 18.81 -17.53 -5.02
CA THR A 3 18.73 -18.66 -4.09
C THR A 3 19.95 -18.62 -3.18
N GLY A 4 19.71 -18.64 -1.86
CA GLY A 4 20.79 -18.52 -0.88
C GLY A 4 20.31 -18.00 0.47
N THR A 5 21.25 -17.50 1.25
CA THR A 5 20.98 -16.84 2.52
C THR A 5 21.00 -15.33 2.32
N ILE A 6 19.96 -14.66 2.80
CA ILE A 6 19.89 -13.20 2.90
C ILE A 6 20.06 -12.80 4.38
N ARG A 7 20.97 -11.87 4.64
CA ARG A 7 21.15 -11.25 5.95
C ARG A 7 20.88 -9.75 5.82
N ILE A 8 19.92 -9.26 6.59
CA ILE A 8 19.45 -7.87 6.54
C ILE A 8 19.66 -7.26 7.92
N LYS A 9 20.30 -6.10 7.97
CA LYS A 9 20.26 -5.20 9.11
C LYS A 9 19.28 -4.07 8.80
N VAL A 10 18.30 -3.88 9.67
CA VAL A 10 17.44 -2.70 9.65
C VAL A 10 18.05 -1.70 10.65
N CYS A 11 18.66 -0.62 10.15
CA CYS A 11 19.39 0.34 10.96
C CYS A 11 18.43 1.36 11.58
N GLU A 12 17.90 2.26 10.76
CA GLU A 12 17.04 3.37 11.19
C GLU A 12 16.13 3.83 10.05
N ALA A 13 15.09 4.59 10.35
CA ALA A 13 14.31 5.32 9.37
C ALA A 13 14.28 6.81 9.73
N GLN A 14 14.07 7.65 8.72
CA GLN A 14 13.96 9.10 8.89
C GLN A 14 12.74 9.64 8.14
N SER A 15 12.16 10.70 8.70
CA SER A 15 11.05 11.46 8.10
C SER A 15 9.81 10.62 7.78
N LEU A 16 9.50 9.63 8.61
CA LEU A 16 8.24 8.88 8.49
C LEU A 16 7.05 9.80 8.75
N ARG A 17 5.93 9.54 8.06
CA ARG A 17 4.70 10.31 8.25
C ARG A 17 3.47 9.39 8.35
N PRO A 18 2.50 9.71 9.23
CA PRO A 18 1.19 9.07 9.19
C PRO A 18 0.54 9.22 7.80
N THR A 19 -0.24 8.22 7.39
CA THR A 19 -0.96 8.27 6.11
C THR A 19 -2.30 8.99 6.22
N ASP A 20 -2.86 9.55 5.14
CA ASP A 20 -4.19 10.20 5.18
C ASP A 20 -5.27 9.21 5.70
N CYS A 21 -5.11 7.91 5.48
CA CYS A 21 -6.00 6.89 6.03
C CYS A 21 -5.90 6.77 7.55
N SER A 22 -4.70 6.80 8.12
CA SER A 22 -4.50 6.79 9.58
C SER A 22 -5.07 8.05 10.22
N MET A 23 -4.94 9.19 9.51
CA MET A 23 -5.36 10.50 9.99
C MET A 23 -6.87 10.78 9.85
N ARG A 24 -7.63 9.84 9.30
CA ARG A 24 -9.02 10.07 8.88
C ARG A 24 -9.97 10.40 10.05
N TYR A 25 -9.64 9.93 11.25
CA TYR A 25 -10.47 10.06 12.45
C TYR A 25 -9.76 10.76 13.61
N THR A 26 -8.51 11.20 13.41
CA THR A 26 -7.79 11.97 14.42
C THR A 26 -8.14 13.45 14.32
N PHE A 27 -8.33 14.06 15.49
CA PHE A 27 -8.53 15.49 15.65
C PHE A 27 -7.19 16.10 16.09
N GLY A 28 -6.51 16.82 15.21
CA GLY A 28 -5.18 17.39 15.49
C GLY A 28 -4.42 17.78 14.21
N LYS A 29 -3.28 18.47 14.36
CA LYS A 29 -2.40 18.80 13.23
C LYS A 29 -1.61 17.54 12.79
N PRO A 30 -1.49 17.27 11.47
CA PRO A 30 -0.81 16.06 10.99
C PRO A 30 0.67 15.94 11.33
N ASP A 31 1.38 17.07 11.41
CA ASP A 31 2.84 17.09 11.60
C ASP A 31 3.28 16.85 13.06
N GLU A 32 2.35 16.77 14.01
CA GLU A 32 2.66 16.58 15.44
C GLU A 32 2.39 15.15 15.93
N GLN A 33 1.86 14.28 15.07
CA GLN A 33 1.45 12.93 15.47
C GLN A 33 2.62 11.94 15.37
N LEU A 34 3.17 11.60 16.52
CA LEU A 34 4.22 10.60 16.66
C LEU A 34 3.68 9.19 16.40
N LEU A 35 4.54 8.34 15.84
CA LEU A 35 4.24 6.95 15.51
C LEU A 35 4.89 6.00 16.52
N ASP A 36 4.36 4.79 16.56
CA ASP A 36 5.03 3.64 17.16
C ASP A 36 5.52 2.68 16.05
N PRO A 37 6.60 3.00 15.30
CA PRO A 37 6.94 2.29 14.07
C PRO A 37 7.66 0.95 14.30
N TYR A 38 7.34 -0.03 13.47
CA TYR A 38 8.10 -1.26 13.27
C TYR A 38 8.17 -1.62 11.78
N VAL A 39 9.15 -2.46 11.40
CA VAL A 39 9.36 -2.90 10.01
C VAL A 39 9.03 -4.38 9.89
N THR A 40 8.23 -4.75 8.90
CA THR A 40 8.06 -6.14 8.46
C THR A 40 8.89 -6.40 7.21
N ILE A 41 9.51 -7.57 7.17
CA ILE A 41 10.32 -8.05 6.06
C ILE A 41 9.56 -9.18 5.37
N ALA A 42 9.40 -9.08 4.06
CA ALA A 42 8.78 -10.10 3.23
C ALA A 42 9.61 -10.37 1.98
N VAL A 43 9.63 -11.63 1.54
CA VAL A 43 10.25 -12.07 0.28
C VAL A 43 9.16 -12.68 -0.59
N ASP A 44 8.98 -12.18 -1.81
CA ASP A 44 7.91 -12.61 -2.73
C ASP A 44 6.52 -12.64 -2.06
N ASP A 45 6.19 -11.57 -1.32
CA ASP A 45 4.97 -11.41 -0.53
C ASP A 45 4.75 -12.42 0.62
N ILE A 46 5.77 -13.20 0.96
CA ILE A 46 5.78 -14.11 2.10
C ILE A 46 6.49 -13.39 3.25
N HIS A 47 5.81 -13.24 4.38
CA HIS A 47 6.38 -12.63 5.57
C HIS A 47 7.49 -13.52 6.15
N VAL A 48 8.64 -12.90 6.45
CA VAL A 48 9.84 -13.58 6.92
C VAL A 48 10.20 -13.17 8.35
N ALA A 49 10.19 -11.87 8.64
CA ALA A 49 10.61 -11.34 9.93
C ALA A 49 9.99 -9.98 10.23
N GLN A 50 10.12 -9.53 11.48
CA GLN A 50 9.62 -8.24 11.95
C GLN A 50 10.56 -7.67 13.02
N SER A 51 10.76 -6.35 13.00
CA SER A 51 11.52 -5.64 14.03
C SER A 51 10.71 -5.34 15.29
N THR A 52 11.38 -4.90 16.35
CA THR A 52 10.70 -4.32 17.51
C THR A 52 10.00 -3.01 17.16
N SER A 53 8.88 -2.72 17.85
CA SER A 53 8.22 -1.42 17.79
C SER A 53 9.01 -0.38 18.60
N LYS A 54 9.29 0.78 17.99
CA LYS A 54 9.84 1.94 18.71
C LYS A 54 8.69 2.86 19.05
N GLN A 55 8.72 3.50 20.22
CA GLN A 55 7.61 4.32 20.68
C GLN A 55 7.80 5.79 20.34
N LYS A 56 6.71 6.45 19.98
CA LYS A 56 6.57 7.90 19.87
C LYS A 56 7.69 8.57 19.07
N THR A 57 7.96 8.08 17.87
CA THR A 57 8.99 8.63 16.98
C THR A 57 8.62 8.50 15.51
N CYS A 58 9.03 9.48 14.71
CA CYS A 58 9.01 9.42 13.25
C CYS A 58 10.39 9.11 12.65
N ASP A 59 11.42 9.02 13.51
CA ASP A 59 12.81 8.75 13.17
C ASP A 59 13.35 7.61 14.04
N PRO A 60 12.82 6.38 13.89
CA PRO A 60 13.18 5.23 14.72
C PRO A 60 14.56 4.67 14.40
N VAL A 61 15.26 4.21 15.45
CA VAL A 61 16.52 3.47 15.35
C VAL A 61 16.30 2.04 15.88
N TRP A 62 16.48 1.05 15.01
CA TRP A 62 16.31 -0.37 15.35
C TRP A 62 17.65 -1.08 15.57
N ASN A 63 18.57 -0.98 14.60
CA ASN A 63 19.83 -1.73 14.57
C ASN A 63 19.66 -3.25 14.77
N GLU A 64 18.63 -3.82 14.17
CA GLU A 64 18.26 -5.24 14.30
C GLU A 64 18.72 -6.04 13.08
N TYR A 65 19.14 -7.30 13.29
CA TYR A 65 19.60 -8.21 12.24
C TYR A 65 18.63 -9.37 12.04
N PHE A 66 18.43 -9.74 10.79
CA PHE A 66 17.58 -10.85 10.38
C PHE A 66 18.32 -11.70 9.35
N GLU A 67 18.19 -13.01 9.46
CA GLU A 67 18.77 -13.95 8.51
C GLU A 67 17.70 -14.94 8.05
N HIS A 68 17.62 -15.19 6.74
CA HIS A 68 16.68 -16.13 6.17
C HIS A 68 17.23 -16.84 4.94
N GLN A 69 16.80 -18.09 4.74
CA GLN A 69 17.08 -18.82 3.52
C GLN A 69 15.94 -18.60 2.53
N VAL A 70 16.29 -18.30 1.29
CA VAL A 70 15.33 -18.02 0.23
C VAL A 70 15.64 -18.88 -0.99
N GLU A 71 14.59 -19.31 -1.67
CA GLU A 71 14.66 -20.09 -2.90
C GLU A 71 13.94 -19.34 -4.01
N ASN A 72 14.63 -19.14 -5.14
CA ASN A 72 14.08 -18.49 -6.34
C ASN A 72 13.47 -17.09 -6.09
N ALA A 73 14.01 -16.35 -5.12
CA ALA A 73 13.51 -15.07 -4.67
C ALA A 73 13.60 -14.00 -5.76
N LYS A 74 12.54 -13.19 -5.91
CA LYS A 74 12.50 -12.09 -6.88
C LYS A 74 12.49 -10.74 -6.20
N THR A 75 11.65 -10.57 -5.18
CA THR A 75 11.43 -9.27 -4.54
C THR A 75 11.63 -9.34 -3.04
N LEU A 76 12.32 -8.34 -2.50
CA LEU A 76 12.41 -8.06 -1.07
C LEU A 76 11.52 -6.85 -0.79
N THR A 77 10.53 -7.01 0.09
CA THR A 77 9.62 -5.94 0.48
C THR A 77 9.79 -5.64 1.97
N LEU A 78 10.10 -4.37 2.27
CA LEU A 78 10.19 -3.84 3.63
C LEU A 78 9.01 -2.89 3.83
N THR A 79 8.17 -3.15 4.82
CA THR A 79 6.99 -2.32 5.11
C THR A 79 7.04 -1.82 6.53
N VAL A 80 6.93 -0.50 6.70
CA VAL A 80 6.81 0.17 7.98
C VAL A 80 5.33 0.26 8.37
N PHE A 81 5.03 -0.18 9.59
CA PHE A 81 3.71 -0.09 10.20
C PHE A 81 3.79 0.71 11.51
N HIS A 82 2.69 1.34 11.86
CA HIS A 82 2.44 1.89 13.19
C HIS A 82 1.72 0.84 14.04
N ASP A 83 2.32 0.51 15.19
CA ASP A 83 1.74 -0.33 16.22
C ASP A 83 0.57 0.39 16.91
N ALA A 84 -0.64 0.07 16.49
CA ALA A 84 -1.84 0.71 17.01
C ALA A 84 -2.29 0.03 18.30
N ALA A 85 -2.59 0.82 19.33
CA ALA A 85 -3.12 0.32 20.62
C ALA A 85 -4.35 -0.58 20.47
N ILE A 86 -5.15 -0.35 19.41
CA ILE A 86 -6.28 -1.21 19.03
C ILE A 86 -6.04 -1.66 17.58
N PRO A 87 -5.83 -2.96 17.33
CA PRO A 87 -5.69 -3.48 15.98
C PRO A 87 -6.90 -3.09 15.10
N PRO A 88 -6.69 -2.75 13.83
CA PRO A 88 -5.49 -3.01 13.05
C PRO A 88 -4.37 -1.96 13.13
N ASP A 89 -3.13 -2.44 13.28
CA ASP A 89 -1.86 -1.77 12.94
C ASP A 89 -1.96 -1.14 11.54
N VAL A 90 -1.41 0.07 11.41
CA VAL A 90 -1.66 0.96 10.28
C VAL A 90 -0.42 1.06 9.40
N PHE A 91 -0.60 0.96 8.09
CA PHE A 91 0.49 1.15 7.13
C PHE A 91 1.02 2.59 7.20
N VAL A 92 2.35 2.71 7.18
CA VAL A 92 3.06 4.00 7.12
C VAL A 92 3.68 4.17 5.73
N ALA A 93 4.62 3.30 5.38
CA ALA A 93 5.32 3.35 4.10
C ALA A 93 5.95 1.99 3.76
N ASN A 94 6.33 1.75 2.51
CA ASN A 94 7.10 0.57 2.12
C ASN A 94 8.07 0.82 0.98
N VAL A 95 8.98 -0.13 0.79
CA VAL A 95 9.85 -0.25 -0.37
C VAL A 95 9.87 -1.69 -0.85
N SER A 96 9.93 -1.87 -2.17
CA SER A 96 10.11 -3.17 -2.82
C SER A 96 11.35 -3.09 -3.70
N ILE A 97 12.31 -3.98 -3.44
CA ILE A 97 13.61 -4.03 -4.12
C ILE A 97 13.71 -5.35 -4.86
N LEU A 98 14.16 -5.34 -6.11
CA LEU A 98 14.43 -6.58 -6.84
C LEU A 98 15.74 -7.19 -6.34
N PHE A 99 15.78 -8.51 -6.18
CA PHE A 99 17.02 -9.20 -5.83
C PHE A 99 18.11 -9.04 -6.89
N GLU A 100 17.73 -8.80 -8.14
CA GLU A 100 18.67 -8.50 -9.23
C GLU A 100 19.41 -7.18 -8.97
N ASP A 101 18.71 -6.15 -8.51
CA ASP A 101 19.32 -4.87 -8.13
C ASP A 101 20.26 -5.03 -6.92
N LEU A 102 19.92 -5.91 -5.99
CA LEU A 102 20.76 -6.20 -4.82
C LEU A 102 22.01 -7.00 -5.17
N LEU A 103 21.93 -7.87 -6.19
CA LEU A 103 23.06 -8.70 -6.64
C LEU A 103 24.08 -7.91 -7.44
N ASN A 104 23.66 -6.83 -8.10
CA ASN A 104 24.53 -5.96 -8.88
C ASN A 104 25.32 -4.94 -8.03
N ARG A 105 25.02 -4.84 -6.73
CA ARG A 105 25.72 -3.95 -5.81
C ARG A 105 27.04 -4.54 -5.34
N GLU A 106 28.05 -3.69 -5.23
CA GLU A 106 29.34 -4.09 -4.65
C GLU A 106 29.23 -4.32 -3.14
N ARG A 107 30.18 -5.06 -2.56
CA ARG A 107 30.15 -5.41 -1.12
C ARG A 107 30.19 -4.19 -0.20
N ASP A 108 30.89 -3.14 -0.60
CA ASP A 108 31.02 -1.90 0.16
C ASP A 108 29.79 -0.98 0.00
N GLU A 109 28.92 -1.26 -0.98
CA GLU A 109 27.63 -0.61 -1.19
C GLU A 109 26.45 -1.40 -0.60
N SER A 110 26.75 -2.41 0.23
CA SER A 110 25.73 -3.21 0.92
C SER A 110 24.99 -2.44 2.02
N ASP A 111 25.50 -1.28 2.42
CA ASP A 111 25.00 -0.39 3.47
C ASP A 111 24.51 0.94 2.84
N PHE A 112 23.20 1.15 2.78
CA PHE A 112 22.62 2.25 2.00
C PHE A 112 21.24 2.69 2.46
N TRP A 113 20.86 3.89 2.05
CA TRP A 113 19.50 4.43 2.22
C TRP A 113 18.61 4.02 1.05
N VAL A 114 17.36 3.68 1.35
CA VAL A 114 16.28 3.48 0.38
C VAL A 114 15.13 4.41 0.69
N ASP A 115 14.59 5.04 -0.34
CA ASP A 115 13.40 5.87 -0.20
C ASP A 115 12.16 4.99 -0.05
N LEU A 116 11.31 5.36 0.91
CA LEU A 116 10.05 4.68 1.21
C LEU A 116 8.89 5.39 0.50
N GLU A 117 7.95 4.60 0.01
CA GLU A 117 6.71 5.10 -0.59
C GLU A 117 5.57 5.07 0.45
N PRO A 118 4.86 6.18 0.73
CA PRO A 118 4.88 7.45 -0.01
C PRO A 118 5.93 8.47 0.47
N LYS A 119 6.43 8.36 1.72
CA LYS A 119 7.38 9.30 2.32
C LYS A 119 8.31 8.61 3.32
N GLY A 120 9.47 9.22 3.50
CA GLY A 120 10.50 8.78 4.44
C GLY A 120 11.58 7.96 3.73
N ARG A 121 12.62 7.61 4.48
CA ARG A 121 13.71 6.77 3.98
C ARG A 121 14.16 5.78 5.06
N LEU A 122 14.65 4.64 4.64
CA LEU A 122 15.08 3.54 5.50
C LEU A 122 16.57 3.25 5.24
N HIS A 123 17.36 3.20 6.29
CA HIS A 123 18.75 2.80 6.25
C HIS A 123 18.86 1.30 6.50
N ILE A 124 19.40 0.57 5.54
CA ILE A 124 19.52 -0.89 5.61
C ILE A 124 20.90 -1.35 5.18
N ARG A 125 21.31 -2.49 5.72
CA ARG A 125 22.47 -3.23 5.23
C ARG A 125 22.06 -4.63 4.79
N ILE A 126 22.38 -5.01 3.56
CA ILE A 126 21.98 -6.31 2.98
C ILE A 126 23.22 -7.07 2.51
N ASP A 127 23.47 -8.24 3.13
CA ASP A 127 24.46 -9.20 2.67
C ASP A 127 23.77 -10.41 2.04
N LEU A 128 24.08 -10.69 0.77
CA LEU A 128 23.60 -11.88 0.05
C LEU A 128 24.70 -12.93 -0.05
N ARG A 129 24.39 -14.18 0.32
CA ARG A 129 25.27 -15.33 0.15
C ARG A 129 24.57 -16.38 -0.71
N ARG A 130 25.02 -16.54 -1.96
CA ARG A 130 24.53 -17.62 -2.82
C ARG A 130 24.91 -18.97 -2.23
N THR A 131 23.97 -19.90 -2.22
CA THR A 131 24.29 -21.32 -2.02
C THR A 131 24.66 -21.90 -3.38
N SER A 132 25.96 -22.12 -3.62
CA SER A 132 26.42 -22.85 -4.79
C SER A 132 25.94 -24.30 -4.68
N LYS A 133 24.92 -24.69 -5.45
CA LYS A 133 24.67 -26.09 -5.73
C LYS A 133 25.41 -26.45 -7.02
N GLU A 134 26.67 -26.86 -6.90
CA GLU A 134 27.21 -27.86 -7.82
C GLU A 134 26.58 -29.22 -7.46
N TYR A 135 25.93 -29.82 -8.47
CA TYR A 135 25.44 -31.19 -8.62
C TYR A 135 24.96 -32.03 -7.40
N GLY A 136 23.72 -32.55 -7.50
CA GLY A 136 23.47 -33.97 -7.17
C GLY A 136 22.76 -34.35 -5.87
N GLY A 137 22.03 -33.46 -5.19
CA GLY A 137 21.27 -33.83 -3.97
C GLY A 137 19.76 -34.02 -4.23
N LYS A 138 19.26 -35.25 -4.07
CA LYS A 138 17.84 -35.65 -4.19
C LYS A 138 16.85 -34.65 -3.56
N PRO A 139 15.64 -34.45 -4.12
CA PRO A 139 14.63 -33.59 -3.53
C PRO A 139 14.33 -34.08 -2.11
N ARG A 140 14.55 -33.23 -1.11
CA ARG A 140 14.09 -33.48 0.24
C ARG A 140 12.58 -33.28 0.24
N GLU A 141 11.83 -34.37 0.10
CA GLU A 141 10.41 -34.38 0.41
C GLU A 141 10.21 -33.92 1.85
N PHE A 142 9.39 -32.89 2.01
CA PHE A 142 8.95 -32.37 3.29
C PHE A 142 8.04 -33.42 3.94
N LYS A 143 8.57 -34.23 4.87
CA LYS A 143 7.74 -34.95 5.83
C LYS A 143 7.28 -33.97 6.90
N GLU A 144 6.08 -33.46 6.74
CA GLU A 144 5.36 -32.70 7.76
C GLU A 144 5.21 -33.59 9.00
N ARG A 145 6.05 -33.38 10.02
CA ARG A 145 5.83 -33.98 11.34
C ARG A 145 4.60 -33.30 11.95
N GLN A 146 3.54 -34.08 12.12
CA GLN A 146 2.38 -33.73 12.93
C GLN A 146 2.84 -33.30 14.33
N GLY A 147 2.77 -32.01 14.59
CA GLY A 147 3.16 -31.36 15.82
C GLY A 147 2.17 -30.28 16.20
N PHE A 148 1.16 -30.68 16.96
CA PHE A 148 0.42 -29.94 17.99
C PHE A 148 0.32 -28.40 17.86
N ASN A 149 -0.89 -27.91 17.54
CA ASN A 149 -1.48 -26.64 17.99
C ASN A 149 -0.55 -25.44 18.24
N ARG A 150 0.20 -25.00 17.22
CA ARG A 150 0.56 -23.59 17.12
C ARG A 150 -0.60 -22.87 16.46
N ARG A 151 -1.36 -22.10 17.24
CA ARG A 151 -2.27 -21.07 16.72
C ARG A 151 -1.45 -20.29 15.69
N ARG A 152 -1.76 -20.47 14.40
CA ARG A 152 -1.13 -19.70 13.33
C ARG A 152 -1.33 -18.24 13.68
N GLY A 153 -0.25 -17.56 14.07
CA GLY A 153 -0.26 -16.12 14.27
C GLY A 153 -0.96 -15.52 13.05
N ALA A 154 -1.99 -14.70 13.30
CA ALA A 154 -2.89 -14.19 12.27
C ALA A 154 -2.10 -13.79 11.03
N MET A 155 -2.45 -14.33 9.86
CA MET A 155 -1.86 -13.98 8.57
C MET A 155 -1.82 -12.45 8.45
N ARG A 156 -0.66 -11.86 8.76
CA ARG A 156 -0.51 -10.41 8.90
C ARG A 156 -0.65 -9.76 7.53
N ARG A 157 -1.23 -8.56 7.54
CA ARG A 157 -1.97 -7.92 6.44
C ARG A 157 -1.05 -7.63 5.23
N ARG A 158 -1.28 -8.31 4.11
CA ARG A 158 -0.64 -8.03 2.82
C ARG A 158 -1.13 -6.68 2.25
N VAL A 159 -0.19 -5.86 1.80
CA VAL A 159 -0.46 -4.63 1.03
C VAL A 159 -0.43 -5.01 -0.45
N HIS A 160 -1.49 -4.69 -1.18
CA HIS A 160 -1.58 -4.88 -2.63
C HIS A 160 -1.27 -3.56 -3.33
N GLN A 161 -0.17 -3.51 -4.09
CA GLN A 161 0.22 -2.31 -4.85
C GLN A 161 -0.37 -2.35 -6.27
N VAL A 162 -1.17 -1.35 -6.64
CA VAL A 162 -1.76 -1.20 -7.98
C VAL A 162 -1.74 0.27 -8.38
N ASN A 163 -1.02 0.64 -9.45
CA ASN A 163 -0.93 2.03 -9.94
C ASN A 163 -0.63 3.06 -8.83
N GLY A 164 0.31 2.73 -7.93
CA GLY A 164 0.68 3.56 -6.76
C GLY A 164 -0.27 3.45 -5.56
N HIS A 165 -1.45 2.84 -5.70
CA HIS A 165 -2.33 2.60 -4.55
C HIS A 165 -1.80 1.46 -3.68
N LYS A 166 -1.74 1.66 -2.36
CA LYS A 166 -1.37 0.65 -1.35
C LYS A 166 -2.63 0.10 -0.69
N PHE A 167 -3.29 -0.86 -1.35
CA PHE A 167 -4.56 -1.41 -0.89
C PHE A 167 -4.39 -2.43 0.23
N MET A 168 -5.14 -2.25 1.32
CA MET A 168 -5.22 -3.21 2.41
C MET A 168 -6.65 -3.65 2.66
N ALA A 169 -6.83 -4.93 2.99
CA ALA A 169 -8.11 -5.48 3.39
C ALA A 169 -8.58 -4.86 4.73
N THR A 170 -9.74 -4.20 4.71
CA THR A 170 -10.28 -3.43 5.84
C THR A 170 -11.70 -3.85 6.21
N PHE A 171 -12.08 -3.54 7.45
CA PHE A 171 -13.46 -3.65 7.92
C PHE A 171 -14.16 -2.30 7.69
N LEU A 172 -15.21 -2.31 6.87
CA LEU A 172 -16.04 -1.16 6.58
C LEU A 172 -17.17 -1.13 7.61
N ARG A 173 -17.01 -0.29 8.64
CA ARG A 173 -17.96 -0.17 9.77
C ARG A 173 -19.26 0.56 9.44
N GLN A 174 -19.35 1.09 8.22
CA GLN A 174 -20.51 1.82 7.72
C GLN A 174 -20.84 1.35 6.29
N PRO A 175 -22.08 1.53 5.81
CA PRO A 175 -22.40 1.30 4.42
C PRO A 175 -21.43 2.07 3.52
N THR A 176 -20.75 1.34 2.63
CA THR A 176 -19.66 1.90 1.82
C THR A 176 -19.80 1.42 0.38
N PHE A 177 -19.62 2.33 -0.57
CA PHE A 177 -19.71 2.05 -2.00
C PHE A 177 -18.32 2.02 -2.65
N CYS A 178 -18.16 1.18 -3.66
CA CYS A 178 -16.90 1.02 -4.38
C CYS A 178 -16.65 2.22 -5.30
N SER A 179 -15.48 2.85 -5.21
CA SER A 179 -15.12 3.98 -6.08
C SER A 179 -14.99 3.58 -7.56
N HIS A 180 -14.70 2.30 -7.85
CA HIS A 180 -14.50 1.81 -9.21
C HIS A 180 -15.82 1.47 -9.92
N CYS A 181 -16.70 0.66 -9.30
CA CYS A 181 -17.94 0.21 -9.93
C CYS A 181 -19.20 0.92 -9.39
N ARG A 182 -19.08 1.73 -8.34
CA ARG A 182 -20.16 2.46 -7.66
C ARG A 182 -21.21 1.59 -6.95
N ASP A 183 -21.02 0.27 -6.92
CA ASP A 183 -21.91 -0.64 -6.20
C ASP A 183 -21.57 -0.74 -4.71
N PHE A 184 -22.56 -1.16 -3.93
CA PHE A 184 -22.44 -1.39 -2.50
C PHE A 184 -21.40 -2.50 -2.18
N ILE A 185 -20.53 -2.27 -1.20
CA ILE A 185 -19.57 -3.26 -0.72
C ILE A 185 -20.19 -4.03 0.44
N TRP A 186 -20.53 -5.29 0.19
CA TRP A 186 -21.15 -6.18 1.17
C TRP A 186 -20.28 -7.42 1.45
N GLY A 187 -20.50 -8.05 2.59
CA GLY A 187 -19.83 -9.30 2.97
C GLY A 187 -19.58 -9.41 4.49
N LEU A 188 -19.20 -10.62 4.93
CA LEU A 188 -18.79 -10.90 6.31
C LEU A 188 -17.27 -10.67 6.47
N GLY A 189 -16.86 -10.15 7.63
CA GLY A 189 -15.45 -9.89 7.93
C GLY A 189 -14.91 -8.63 7.25
N LYS A 190 -13.71 -8.68 6.65
CA LYS A 190 -13.17 -7.56 5.87
C LYS A 190 -13.87 -7.50 4.53
N GLN A 191 -14.68 -6.49 4.26
CA GLN A 191 -15.56 -6.44 3.08
C GLN A 191 -14.87 -5.88 1.82
N GLY A 192 -13.95 -4.94 1.99
CA GLY A 192 -13.32 -4.22 0.87
C GLY A 192 -11.84 -3.96 1.09
N TYR A 193 -11.23 -3.37 0.07
CA TYR A 193 -9.85 -2.88 0.10
C TYR A 193 -9.86 -1.36 0.18
N GLN A 194 -9.02 -0.82 1.06
CA GLN A 194 -8.84 0.62 1.22
C GLN A 194 -7.38 0.98 1.00
N CYS A 195 -7.16 1.93 0.10
CA CYS A 195 -5.84 2.51 -0.12
C CYS A 195 -5.43 3.29 1.13
N GLN A 196 -4.29 2.94 1.71
CA GLN A 196 -3.78 3.59 2.91
C GLN A 196 -3.29 5.01 2.63
N VAL A 197 -2.84 5.26 1.39
CA VAL A 197 -2.32 6.57 0.98
C VAL A 197 -3.44 7.57 0.70
N CYS A 198 -4.35 7.28 -0.24
CA CYS A 198 -5.36 8.26 -0.67
C CYS A 198 -6.77 8.04 -0.08
N THR A 199 -6.99 6.97 0.70
CA THR A 199 -8.30 6.56 1.27
C THR A 199 -9.34 6.01 0.29
N CYS A 200 -8.98 5.82 -0.99
CA CYS A 200 -9.84 5.19 -1.99
C CYS A 200 -10.31 3.79 -1.54
N VAL A 201 -11.60 3.50 -1.64
CA VAL A 201 -12.17 2.20 -1.25
C VAL A 201 -12.79 1.48 -2.45
N VAL A 202 -12.43 0.21 -2.61
CA VAL A 202 -12.89 -0.65 -3.71
C VAL A 202 -13.26 -2.05 -3.20
N HIS A 203 -14.05 -2.80 -3.97
CA HIS A 203 -14.23 -4.23 -3.71
C HIS A 203 -12.89 -4.98 -3.82
N LYS A 204 -12.78 -6.12 -3.12
CA LYS A 204 -11.65 -7.05 -3.28
C LYS A 204 -11.44 -7.48 -4.74
N ARG A 205 -12.50 -7.59 -5.53
CA ARG A 205 -12.39 -7.91 -6.97
C ARG A 205 -12.06 -6.71 -7.86
N CYS A 206 -12.29 -5.48 -7.42
CA CYS A 206 -12.11 -4.30 -8.25
C CYS A 206 -10.72 -3.65 -8.09
N HIS A 207 -9.93 -4.02 -7.08
CA HIS A 207 -8.66 -3.35 -6.81
C HIS A 207 -7.64 -3.46 -7.96
N HIS A 208 -7.61 -4.58 -8.67
CA HIS A 208 -6.69 -4.81 -9.79
C HIS A 208 -7.13 -4.11 -11.08
N THR A 209 -8.40 -3.68 -11.18
CA THR A 209 -8.94 -2.97 -12.35
C THR A 209 -8.90 -1.45 -12.18
N VAL A 210 -8.33 -0.95 -11.08
CA VAL A 210 -8.15 0.49 -10.85
C VAL A 210 -7.05 1.01 -11.77
N VAL A 211 -7.46 1.72 -12.82
CA VAL A 211 -6.59 2.32 -13.84
C VAL A 211 -6.03 3.69 -13.47
N THR A 212 -6.65 4.37 -12.50
CA THR A 212 -6.19 5.68 -12.03
C THR A 212 -4.95 5.54 -11.16
N LYS A 213 -3.96 6.42 -11.37
CA LYS A 213 -2.80 6.53 -10.47
C LYS A 213 -3.21 7.10 -9.12
N CYS A 214 -2.52 6.68 -8.06
CA CYS A 214 -2.77 7.21 -6.72
C CYS A 214 -2.24 8.65 -6.58
N PRO A 215 -3.08 9.64 -6.27
CA PRO A 215 -2.65 11.05 -6.20
C PRO A 215 -1.81 11.38 -4.96
N GLY A 216 -1.85 10.53 -3.93
CA GLY A 216 -0.99 10.71 -2.75
C GLY A 216 0.39 10.09 -2.90
N MET A 217 0.70 9.51 -4.07
CA MET A 217 2.04 9.08 -4.42
C MET A 217 2.73 10.26 -5.13
N GLN A 218 3.63 10.96 -4.43
CA GLN A 218 4.43 12.02 -5.05
C GLN A 218 5.62 11.37 -5.76
N ASP A 219 5.59 11.36 -7.08
CA ASP A 219 6.79 11.14 -7.88
C ASP A 219 7.43 12.52 -8.13
N GLU A 220 8.32 12.97 -7.24
CA GLU A 220 9.13 14.19 -7.45
C GLU A 220 9.98 14.12 -8.74
N SER A 221 10.10 12.94 -9.36
CA SER A 221 10.84 12.68 -10.60
C SER A 221 9.97 12.38 -11.84
N SER A 222 8.64 12.54 -11.78
CA SER A 222 7.75 12.19 -12.91
C SER A 222 7.50 13.31 -13.92
N SER A 223 8.55 14.07 -14.28
CA SER A 223 8.46 14.92 -15.47
C SER A 223 8.70 14.16 -16.79
N GLN A 224 9.12 12.88 -16.81
CA GLN A 224 9.47 12.27 -18.11
C GLN A 224 9.60 10.74 -18.25
N HIS A 225 8.95 9.90 -17.43
CA HIS A 225 8.87 8.45 -17.74
C HIS A 225 7.46 8.05 -18.19
N GLN A 226 7.30 8.03 -19.52
CA GLN A 226 6.12 7.53 -20.24
C GLN A 226 6.00 6.02 -20.04
N SER A 227 5.29 5.60 -18.99
CA SER A 227 4.59 4.32 -19.05
C SER A 227 3.41 4.47 -20.00
N THR A 228 3.21 3.45 -20.84
CA THR A 228 2.32 3.34 -22.01
C THR A 228 0.80 3.44 -21.72
N GLY A 229 0.39 4.34 -20.82
CA GLY A 229 -1.01 4.59 -20.48
C GLY A 229 -1.51 5.95 -20.99
N PHE A 230 -2.77 6.01 -21.38
CA PHE A 230 -3.48 7.26 -21.65
C PHE A 230 -3.48 8.14 -20.39
N ASN A 231 -2.63 9.17 -20.34
CA ASN A 231 -2.63 10.15 -19.25
C ASN A 231 -3.76 11.16 -19.48
N VAL A 232 -4.97 10.80 -19.04
CA VAL A 232 -6.07 11.77 -19.05
C VAL A 232 -5.96 12.66 -17.83
N ASN A 233 -5.77 13.96 -18.07
CA ASN A 233 -5.68 15.00 -17.05
C ASN A 233 -6.77 16.06 -17.28
N VAL A 234 -8.02 15.67 -17.04
CA VAL A 234 -9.18 16.56 -17.09
C VAL A 234 -9.66 16.82 -15.65
N PRO A 235 -9.34 17.98 -15.06
CA PRO A 235 -9.67 18.26 -13.67
C PRO A 235 -11.19 18.41 -13.46
N HIS A 236 -11.64 18.07 -12.26
CA HIS A 236 -13.03 18.26 -11.85
C HIS A 236 -13.29 19.70 -11.42
N ARG A 237 -14.46 20.26 -11.80
CA ARG A 237 -14.93 21.56 -11.30
C ARG A 237 -15.87 21.36 -10.11
N PHE A 238 -15.28 21.28 -8.92
CA PHE A 238 -16.02 21.03 -7.67
C PHE A 238 -16.62 22.30 -7.10
N VAL A 239 -17.91 22.24 -6.77
CA VAL A 239 -18.64 23.29 -6.04
C VAL A 239 -19.21 22.74 -4.74
N VAL A 240 -19.35 23.60 -3.72
CA VAL A 240 -19.94 23.18 -2.44
C VAL A 240 -21.41 22.87 -2.63
N HIS A 241 -21.83 21.66 -2.23
CA HIS A 241 -23.19 21.17 -2.44
C HIS A 241 -23.84 20.78 -1.11
N SER A 242 -25.14 21.07 -0.99
CA SER A 242 -25.99 20.69 0.14
C SER A 242 -26.91 19.55 -0.27
N TYR A 243 -26.63 18.36 0.24
CA TYR A 243 -27.36 17.14 -0.10
C TYR A 243 -28.61 17.01 0.77
N LYS A 244 -29.78 16.87 0.14
CA LYS A 244 -31.07 16.67 0.82
C LYS A 244 -31.34 15.21 1.19
N ARG A 245 -30.50 14.28 0.73
CA ARG A 245 -30.60 12.83 0.97
C ARG A 245 -29.24 12.29 1.40
N PHE A 246 -29.25 11.12 2.05
CA PHE A 246 -28.03 10.40 2.38
C PHE A 246 -27.21 10.16 1.12
N THR A 247 -26.06 10.83 1.04
CA THR A 247 -25.17 10.80 -0.11
C THR A 247 -23.80 10.37 0.35
N PHE A 248 -23.15 9.50 -0.43
CA PHE A 248 -21.84 8.93 -0.12
C PHE A 248 -20.77 9.59 -0.98
N CYS A 249 -19.55 9.65 -0.46
CA CYS A 249 -18.41 10.13 -1.22
C CYS A 249 -17.99 9.05 -2.23
N ASP A 250 -17.90 9.41 -3.51
CA ASP A 250 -17.52 8.51 -4.60
C ASP A 250 -16.04 8.09 -4.58
N HIS A 251 -15.22 8.72 -3.72
CA HIS A 251 -13.80 8.41 -3.57
C HIS A 251 -13.53 7.46 -2.38
N CYS A 252 -13.90 7.88 -1.17
CA CYS A 252 -13.65 7.09 0.04
C CYS A 252 -14.83 6.18 0.44
N GLY A 253 -15.93 6.22 -0.33
CA GLY A 253 -17.12 5.40 -0.17
C GLY A 253 -18.01 5.71 1.05
N SER A 254 -17.57 6.58 1.96
CA SER A 254 -18.27 6.86 3.22
C SER A 254 -19.27 8.02 3.12
N LEU A 255 -20.20 8.08 4.07
CA LEU A 255 -21.28 9.07 4.08
C LEU A 255 -20.76 10.51 4.12
N LEU A 256 -21.37 11.41 3.35
CA LEU A 256 -21.19 12.86 3.45
C LEU A 256 -21.99 13.37 4.66
N TYR A 257 -21.32 13.52 5.81
CA TYR A 257 -21.96 13.92 7.06
C TYR A 257 -22.36 15.40 7.10
N GLY A 258 -23.45 15.69 7.82
CA GLY A 258 -23.91 17.04 8.12
C GLY A 258 -25.30 17.36 7.55
N LEU A 259 -25.88 18.48 8.00
CA LEU A 259 -27.20 18.94 7.56
C LEU A 259 -27.13 19.81 6.29
N ILE A 260 -26.06 20.58 6.09
CA ILE A 260 -25.89 21.52 4.97
C ILE A 260 -24.40 21.56 4.58
N ARG A 261 -24.07 21.82 3.30
CA ARG A 261 -22.70 21.94 2.77
C ARG A 261 -21.80 20.75 3.13
N GLN A 262 -22.37 19.55 3.10
CA GLN A 262 -21.73 18.30 3.56
C GLN A 262 -20.51 17.92 2.71
N GLY A 263 -20.49 18.34 1.44
CA GLY A 263 -19.44 17.97 0.51
C GLY A 263 -19.37 18.87 -0.70
N LEU A 264 -18.66 18.37 -1.70
CA LEU A 264 -18.46 18.98 -2.99
C LEU A 264 -19.10 18.11 -4.06
N GLN A 265 -19.62 18.73 -5.11
CA GLN A 265 -20.11 18.05 -6.30
C GLN A 265 -19.42 18.63 -7.53
N CYS A 266 -18.97 17.77 -8.44
CA CYS A 266 -18.47 18.23 -9.74
C CYS A 266 -19.64 18.67 -10.62
N GLU A 267 -19.61 19.87 -11.17
CA GLU A 267 -20.70 20.39 -12.02
C GLU A 267 -20.81 19.67 -13.36
N ALA A 268 -19.73 19.07 -13.86
CA ALA A 268 -19.69 18.43 -15.17
C ALA A 268 -20.09 16.94 -15.14
N CYS A 269 -19.70 16.21 -14.09
CA CYS A 269 -19.90 14.75 -14.01
C CYS A 269 -20.63 14.29 -12.74
N SER A 270 -21.12 15.22 -11.92
CA SER A 270 -21.88 14.95 -10.69
C SER A 270 -21.17 14.08 -9.65
N LEU A 271 -19.83 14.01 -9.71
CA LEU A 271 -19.01 13.28 -8.73
C LEU A 271 -19.08 13.98 -7.37
N ASN A 272 -19.45 13.24 -6.33
CA ASN A 272 -19.69 13.73 -4.98
C ASN A 272 -18.53 13.35 -4.06
N VAL A 273 -17.89 14.32 -3.41
CA VAL A 273 -16.74 14.06 -2.54
C VAL A 273 -16.76 14.86 -1.25
N HIS A 274 -16.14 14.34 -0.19
CA HIS A 274 -15.85 15.17 0.98
C HIS A 274 -14.87 16.28 0.61
N LYS A 275 -14.93 17.40 1.33
CA LYS A 275 -13.95 18.50 1.18
C LYS A 275 -12.50 18.01 1.32
N ARG A 276 -12.24 17.13 2.31
CA ARG A 276 -10.92 16.49 2.51
C ARG A 276 -10.50 15.53 1.40
N CYS A 277 -11.45 14.96 0.68
CA CYS A 277 -11.17 13.98 -0.37
C CYS A 277 -10.84 14.66 -1.69
N GLN A 278 -11.18 15.93 -1.89
CA GLN A 278 -10.97 16.69 -3.12
C GLN A 278 -9.54 16.55 -3.66
N LYS A 279 -8.52 16.73 -2.80
CA LYS A 279 -7.10 16.61 -3.16
C LYS A 279 -6.67 15.21 -3.58
N ASN A 280 -7.44 14.18 -3.20
CA ASN A 280 -7.13 12.78 -3.40
C ASN A 280 -7.94 12.15 -4.55
N VAL A 281 -8.67 12.94 -5.33
CA VAL A 281 -9.40 12.50 -6.53
C VAL A 281 -8.50 12.66 -7.77
N ALA A 282 -8.50 11.68 -8.66
CA ALA A 282 -7.77 11.77 -9.93
C ALA A 282 -8.42 12.78 -10.89
N ASN A 283 -7.62 13.41 -11.75
CA ASN A 283 -8.09 14.36 -12.77
C ASN A 283 -8.63 13.63 -14.02
N ASN A 284 -9.75 12.93 -13.90
CA ASN A 284 -10.35 12.19 -15.01
C ASN A 284 -11.85 12.50 -15.19
N CYS A 285 -12.19 13.79 -15.06
CA CYS A 285 -13.57 14.25 -15.13
C CYS A 285 -14.26 13.83 -16.44
N GLY A 286 -15.50 13.36 -16.33
CA GLY A 286 -16.30 12.91 -17.47
C GLY A 286 -15.99 11.50 -17.99
N ILE A 287 -14.99 10.81 -17.44
CA ILE A 287 -14.58 9.48 -17.90
C ILE A 287 -15.18 8.37 -17.04
N ASN A 288 -15.74 7.36 -17.71
CA ASN A 288 -16.16 6.14 -17.04
C ASN A 288 -14.96 5.19 -16.86
N THR A 289 -14.37 5.21 -15.66
CA THR A 289 -13.19 4.40 -15.31
C THR A 289 -13.41 2.89 -15.46
N LYS A 290 -14.64 2.41 -15.29
CA LYS A 290 -14.97 0.98 -15.46
C LYS A 290 -14.89 0.58 -16.93
N GLN A 291 -15.56 1.34 -17.81
CA GLN A 291 -15.51 1.11 -19.26
C GLN A 291 -14.07 1.23 -19.79
N MET A 292 -13.31 2.22 -19.30
CA MET A 292 -11.90 2.37 -19.67
C MET A 292 -11.07 1.14 -19.28
N ALA A 293 -11.26 0.59 -18.08
CA ALA A 293 -10.56 -0.62 -17.65
C ALA A 293 -10.93 -1.84 -18.49
N GLU A 294 -12.21 -1.97 -18.87
CA GLU A 294 -12.71 -3.05 -19.76
C GLU A 294 -12.05 -2.96 -21.15
N ILE A 295 -12.01 -1.77 -21.75
CA ILE A 295 -11.37 -1.54 -23.06
C ILE A 295 -9.87 -1.84 -23.00
N LEU A 296 -9.16 -1.36 -21.97
CA LEU A 296 -7.73 -1.63 -21.82
C LEU A 296 -7.43 -3.12 -21.65
N THR A 297 -8.30 -3.84 -20.95
CA THR A 297 -8.19 -5.30 -20.80
C THR A 297 -8.41 -6.02 -22.13
N GLN A 298 -9.30 -5.53 -23.00
CA GLN A 298 -9.51 -6.09 -24.33
C GLN A 298 -8.30 -5.84 -25.24
N ILE A 299 -7.76 -4.62 -25.27
CA ILE A 299 -6.58 -4.27 -26.08
C ILE A 299 -5.36 -5.11 -25.67
N GLY A 300 -5.15 -5.30 -24.37
CA GLY A 300 -4.04 -6.11 -23.85
C GLY A 300 -4.15 -7.61 -24.15
N LYS A 301 -5.32 -8.11 -24.56
CA LYS A 301 -5.51 -9.52 -24.99
C LYS A 301 -5.17 -9.77 -26.45
N TYR A 302 -5.00 -8.73 -27.27
CA TYR A 302 -4.62 -8.83 -28.69
C TYR A 302 -3.13 -8.56 -28.94
N ARG A 303 -2.30 -8.62 -27.89
CA ARG A 303 -0.83 -8.50 -27.95
C ARG A 303 -0.17 -9.73 -27.35
#